data_AF-A0ABD4VZE8-F1
#
_entry.id   AF-A0ABD4VZE8-F1
#
_cell.length_a   1.000
_cell.length_b   1.000
_cell.length_c   1.000
_cell.angle_alpha   90.00
_cell.angle_beta   90.00
_cell.angle_gamma   90.00
#
_symmetry.space_group_name_H-M   'P 1'
#
loop_
_entity.id
_entity.type
_entity.pdbx_description
1 polymer ?
#
loop_
_entity_poly.entity_id
_entity_poly.type
_entity_poly.pdbx_seq_one_letter_code
_entity_poly.pdbx_strand_id
1 'polypeptide(L)'
;DGEPIYSDRFRQLNTDVYHRCEHLFGSHGRTLEEEASLCIALLTGYNATIYNHGDKEDKIQSVLNRSWDILDTLPVSLLKCRLLVACYAEVFDEELAAEAHAIIDGWKDRELTREE
;
A
#
# COMPACT_ATOMS: atom_id res chain seq x y z
N ASP A 1 -9.73 -34.97 8.44
CA ASP A 1 -9.85 -34.92 6.98
C ASP A 1 -8.70 -34.12 6.40
N GLY A 2 -7.58 -34.80 6.12
CA GLY A 2 -6.29 -34.24 5.69
C GLY A 2 -6.28 -33.61 4.30
N GLU A 3 -7.30 -32.81 3.99
CA GLU A 3 -7.28 -31.85 2.89
C GLU A 3 -6.13 -30.86 3.12
N PRO A 4 -5.25 -30.63 2.14
CA PRO A 4 -4.19 -29.65 2.27
C PRO A 4 -4.79 -28.28 2.61
N ILE A 5 -4.24 -27.62 3.65
CA ILE A 5 -4.68 -26.30 4.15
C ILE A 5 -4.63 -25.19 3.07
N TYR A 6 -4.03 -25.47 1.91
CA TYR A 6 -4.12 -24.63 0.72
C TYR A 6 -5.32 -25.02 -0.14
N SER A 7 -6.52 -24.66 0.33
CA SER A 7 -7.72 -24.71 -0.51
C SER A 7 -7.45 -23.99 -1.83
N ASP A 8 -7.95 -24.54 -2.94
CA ASP A 8 -7.78 -23.96 -4.29
C ASP A 8 -8.13 -22.47 -4.34
N ARG A 9 -9.08 -22.06 -3.51
CA ARG A 9 -9.50 -20.66 -3.33
C ARG A 9 -8.38 -19.75 -2.81
N PHE A 10 -7.57 -20.20 -1.86
CA PHE A 10 -6.47 -19.39 -1.32
C PHE A 10 -5.38 -19.15 -2.37
N ARG A 11 -5.05 -20.18 -3.15
CA ARG A 11 -4.12 -20.04 -4.30
C ARG A 11 -4.66 -19.08 -5.33
N GLN A 12 -5.95 -19.24 -5.71
CA GLN A 12 -6.60 -18.37 -6.67
C GLN A 12 -6.56 -16.90 -6.24
N LEU A 13 -6.92 -16.61 -4.98
CA LEU A 13 -6.90 -15.23 -4.47
C LEU A 13 -5.50 -14.60 -4.51
N ASN A 14 -4.46 -15.34 -4.13
CA ASN A 14 -3.08 -14.84 -4.20
C ASN A 14 -2.63 -14.58 -5.64
N THR A 15 -3.05 -15.44 -6.57
CA THR A 15 -2.72 -15.31 -8.00
C THR A 15 -3.43 -14.10 -8.59
N ASP A 16 -4.71 -13.90 -8.25
CA ASP A 16 -5.49 -12.76 -8.72
C ASP A 16 -4.94 -11.43 -8.20
N VAL A 17 -4.52 -11.37 -6.93
CA VAL A 17 -3.87 -10.18 -6.35
C VAL A 17 -2.58 -9.88 -7.12
N TYR A 18 -1.72 -10.89 -7.30
CA TYR A 18 -0.46 -10.72 -8.04
C TYR A 18 -0.70 -10.19 -9.46
N HIS A 19 -1.59 -10.83 -10.24
CA HIS A 19 -1.88 -10.38 -11.61
C HIS A 19 -2.45 -8.96 -11.67
N ARG A 20 -3.25 -8.54 -10.68
CA ARG A 20 -3.74 -7.15 -10.60
C ARG A 20 -2.60 -6.18 -10.33
N CYS A 21 -1.66 -6.51 -9.45
CA CYS A 21 -0.46 -5.70 -9.23
C CYS A 21 0.34 -5.56 -10.52
N GLU A 22 0.60 -6.67 -11.23
CA GLU A 22 1.34 -6.65 -12.49
C GLU A 22 0.67 -5.78 -13.56
N HIS A 23 -0.66 -5.85 -13.67
CA HIS A 23 -1.40 -4.99 -14.59
C HIS A 23 -1.31 -3.50 -14.22
N LEU A 24 -1.32 -3.19 -12.92
CA LEU A 24 -1.29 -1.81 -12.42
C LEU A 24 0.13 -1.23 -12.36
N PHE A 25 1.18 -2.07 -12.29
CA PHE A 25 2.55 -1.65 -12.01
C PHE A 25 3.04 -0.52 -12.94
N GLY A 26 2.82 -0.66 -14.26
CA GLY A 26 3.20 0.34 -15.25
C GLY A 26 2.26 1.57 -15.35
N SER A 27 1.15 1.57 -14.60
CA SER A 27 0.18 2.66 -14.62
C SER A 27 0.60 3.79 -13.67
N HIS A 28 0.28 5.02 -14.05
CA HIS A 28 0.49 6.23 -13.26
C HIS A 28 -0.81 7.03 -13.19
N GLY A 29 -1.06 7.64 -12.03
CA GLY A 29 -2.18 8.52 -11.76
C GLY A 29 -2.03 9.83 -12.52
N ARG A 30 -3.17 10.47 -12.85
CA ARG A 30 -3.20 11.80 -13.47
C ARG A 30 -3.20 12.92 -12.42
N THR A 31 -3.51 12.58 -11.18
CA THR A 31 -3.45 13.48 -10.02
C THR A 31 -2.60 12.86 -8.91
N LEU A 32 -2.22 13.67 -7.93
CA LEU A 32 -1.48 13.20 -6.76
C LEU A 32 -2.28 12.13 -5.99
N GLU A 33 -3.59 12.31 -5.88
CA GLU A 33 -4.47 11.38 -5.18
C GLU A 33 -4.63 10.05 -5.93
N GLU A 34 -4.71 10.10 -7.27
CA GLU A 34 -4.73 8.88 -8.09
C GLU A 34 -3.40 8.13 -7.97
N GLU A 35 -2.26 8.83 -8.01
CA GLU A 35 -0.94 8.23 -7.87
C GLU A 35 -0.73 7.63 -6.47
N ALA A 36 -1.14 8.34 -5.41
CA ALA A 36 -1.12 7.82 -4.04
C ALA A 36 -1.98 6.57 -3.90
N SER A 37 -3.18 6.56 -4.49
CA SER A 37 -4.08 5.40 -4.45
C SER A 37 -3.48 4.19 -5.18
N LEU A 38 -2.81 4.41 -6.32
CA LEU A 38 -2.09 3.38 -7.04
C LEU A 38 -0.92 2.82 -6.23
N CYS A 39 -0.11 3.69 -5.61
CA CYS A 39 1.02 3.28 -4.79
C CYS A 39 0.57 2.45 -3.57
N ILE A 40 -0.47 2.89 -2.85
CA ILE A 40 -1.06 2.13 -1.74
C ILE A 40 -1.52 0.75 -2.21
N ALA A 41 -2.24 0.69 -3.35
CA ALA A 41 -2.75 -0.58 -3.88
C ALA A 41 -1.63 -1.54 -4.28
N LEU A 42 -0.55 -1.02 -4.89
CA LEU A 42 0.60 -1.81 -5.29
C LEU A 42 1.40 -2.32 -4.09
N LEU A 43 1.74 -1.47 -3.12
CA LEU A 43 2.45 -1.87 -1.89
C LEU A 43 1.65 -2.91 -1.11
N THR A 44 0.36 -2.63 -0.86
CA THR A 44 -0.52 -3.57 -0.15
C THR A 44 -0.67 -4.88 -0.90
N GLY A 45 -0.84 -4.82 -2.22
CA GLY A 45 -1.05 -6.01 -3.05
C GLY A 45 0.21 -6.88 -3.14
N TYR A 46 1.39 -6.28 -3.29
CA TYR A 46 2.64 -7.03 -3.23
C TYR A 46 2.82 -7.66 -1.85
N ASN A 47 2.58 -6.94 -0.75
CA ASN A 47 2.68 -7.55 0.59
C ASN A 47 1.68 -8.66 0.85
N ALA A 48 0.47 -8.54 0.32
CA ALA A 48 -0.60 -9.51 0.53
C ALA A 48 -0.38 -10.82 -0.24
N THR A 49 0.31 -10.79 -1.38
CA THR A 49 0.54 -11.99 -2.18
C THR A 49 1.78 -12.78 -1.74
N ILE A 50 1.61 -14.09 -1.60
CA ILE A 50 2.72 -15.02 -1.32
C ILE A 50 3.62 -15.28 -2.53
N TYR A 51 3.19 -14.89 -3.73
CA TYR A 51 3.95 -15.12 -4.95
C TYR A 51 5.08 -14.10 -5.09
N ASN A 52 6.30 -14.59 -5.28
CA ASN A 52 7.47 -13.81 -5.66
C ASN A 52 8.16 -14.50 -6.83
N HIS A 53 8.32 -13.79 -7.96
CA HIS A 53 9.02 -14.29 -9.15
C HIS A 53 10.51 -13.87 -9.19
N GLY A 54 11.02 -13.34 -8.08
CA GLY A 54 12.40 -12.87 -7.91
C GLY A 54 12.58 -11.38 -8.18
N ASP A 55 11.51 -10.65 -8.50
CA ASP A 55 11.50 -9.22 -8.85
C ASP A 55 10.59 -8.37 -7.97
N LYS A 56 9.96 -8.98 -6.95
CA LYS A 56 8.98 -8.32 -6.09
C LYS A 56 9.61 -7.18 -5.29
N GLU A 57 10.80 -7.40 -4.76
CA GLU A 57 11.55 -6.42 -3.98
C GLU A 57 11.92 -5.20 -4.84
N ASP A 58 12.35 -5.41 -6.08
CA ASP A 58 12.65 -4.32 -7.04
C ASP A 58 11.38 -3.52 -7.39
N LYS A 59 10.25 -4.21 -7.55
CA LYS A 59 8.95 -3.57 -7.81
C LYS A 59 8.47 -2.75 -6.61
N ILE A 60 8.58 -3.29 -5.39
CA ILE A 60 8.29 -2.55 -4.17
C ILE A 60 9.16 -1.29 -4.09
N GLN A 61 10.47 -1.41 -4.33
CA GLN A 61 11.36 -0.25 -4.34
C GLN A 61 10.97 0.78 -5.40
N SER A 62 10.55 0.35 -6.59
CA SER A 62 10.05 1.25 -7.63
C SER A 62 8.77 1.99 -7.20
N VAL A 63 7.88 1.34 -6.45
CA VAL A 63 6.65 1.96 -5.93
C VAL A 63 6.96 2.90 -4.76
N LEU A 64 7.93 2.56 -3.91
CA LEU A 64 8.42 3.45 -2.86
C LEU A 64 8.99 4.74 -3.45
N ASN A 65 9.82 4.66 -4.49
CA ASN A 65 10.36 5.84 -5.17
C ASN A 65 9.23 6.77 -5.69
N ARG A 66 8.20 6.20 -6.31
CA ARG A 66 7.01 6.96 -6.77
C ARG A 66 6.25 7.59 -5.61
N SER A 67 6.18 6.90 -4.48
CA SER A 67 5.52 7.40 -3.26
C SER A 67 6.26 8.61 -2.70
N TRP A 68 7.60 8.59 -2.72
CA TRP A 68 8.44 9.69 -2.25
C TRP A 68 8.26 10.96 -3.08
N ASP A 69 8.10 10.82 -4.40
CA ASP A 69 7.89 11.95 -5.31
C ASP A 69 6.61 12.75 -5.00
N ILE A 70 5.61 12.13 -4.34
CA ILE A 70 4.31 12.76 -4.08
C ILE A 70 4.06 13.05 -2.61
N LEU A 71 4.71 12.37 -1.66
CA LEU A 71 4.38 12.46 -0.23
C LEU A 71 4.43 13.88 0.32
N ASP A 72 5.47 14.65 -0.02
CA ASP A 72 5.64 16.03 0.46
C ASP A 72 4.58 16.99 -0.11
N THR A 73 4.02 16.66 -1.28
CA THR A 73 3.03 17.50 -1.98
C THR A 73 1.59 17.11 -1.66
N LEU A 74 1.37 15.89 -1.17
CA LEU A 74 0.04 15.37 -0.88
C LEU A 74 -0.53 16.10 0.36
N PRO A 75 -1.76 16.64 0.29
CA PRO A 75 -2.36 17.33 1.43
C PRO A 75 -2.67 16.34 2.58
N VAL A 76 -2.64 16.86 3.81
CA VAL A 76 -3.02 16.10 5.01
C VAL A 76 -4.43 15.55 4.84
N SER A 77 -4.52 14.23 4.85
CA SER A 77 -5.75 13.49 4.56
C SER A 77 -5.60 12.03 5.02
N LEU A 78 -6.71 11.30 5.10
CA LEU A 78 -6.69 9.84 5.30
C LEU A 78 -5.88 9.14 4.20
N LEU A 79 -5.93 9.65 2.96
CA LEU A 79 -5.14 9.11 1.85
C LEU A 79 -3.64 9.23 2.11
N LYS A 80 -3.18 10.40 2.57
CA LYS A 80 -1.78 10.60 2.96
C LYS A 80 -1.39 9.68 4.12
N CYS A 81 -2.21 9.58 5.16
CA CYS A 81 -1.98 8.69 6.28
C CYS A 81 -1.82 7.22 5.83
N ARG A 82 -2.66 6.76 4.90
CA ARG A 82 -2.57 5.39 4.35
C ARG A 82 -1.30 5.18 3.53
N LEU A 83 -0.88 6.15 2.74
CA LEU A 83 0.37 6.07 1.99
C LEU A 83 1.58 6.00 2.93
N LEU A 84 1.61 6.85 3.97
CA LEU A 84 2.65 6.84 4.99
C LEU A 84 2.77 5.47 5.69
N VAL A 85 1.64 4.91 6.14
CA VAL A 85 1.60 3.58 6.78
C VAL A 85 2.04 2.47 5.82
N ALA A 86 1.59 2.52 4.56
CA ALA A 86 1.98 1.54 3.56
C ALA A 86 3.49 1.58 3.28
N CYS A 87 4.09 2.77 3.23
CA CYS A 87 5.53 2.90 3.04
C CYS A 87 6.33 2.51 4.29
N TYR A 88 5.86 2.90 5.48
CA TYR A 88 6.46 2.49 6.75
C TYR A 88 6.56 0.97 6.90
N ALA A 89 5.54 0.22 6.45
CA ALA A 89 5.55 -1.24 6.48
C ALA A 89 6.72 -1.86 5.70
N GLU A 90 7.27 -1.15 4.71
CA GLU A 90 8.41 -1.62 3.90
C GLU A 90 9.76 -1.19 4.47
N VAL A 91 9.87 0.08 4.87
CA VAL A 91 11.18 0.68 5.20
C VAL A 91 11.43 0.85 6.69
N PHE A 92 10.39 0.73 7.53
CA PHE A 92 10.44 0.94 8.98
C PHE A 92 11.05 2.29 9.39
N ASP A 93 10.81 3.33 8.58
CA ASP A 93 11.27 4.68 8.86
C ASP A 93 10.33 5.37 9.86
N GLU A 94 10.88 5.71 11.03
CA GLU A 94 10.17 6.35 12.13
C GLU A 94 9.62 7.74 11.77
N GLU A 95 10.20 8.44 10.80
CA GLU A 95 9.69 9.74 10.35
C GLU A 95 8.31 9.59 9.67
N LEU A 96 8.10 8.52 8.90
CA LEU A 96 6.82 8.20 8.28
C LEU A 96 5.76 7.87 9.33
N ALA A 97 6.15 7.09 10.35
CA ALA A 97 5.27 6.75 11.46
C ALA A 97 4.88 8.00 12.27
N ALA A 98 5.84 8.87 12.56
CA ALA A 98 5.61 10.12 13.27
C ALA A 98 4.64 11.04 12.51
N GLU A 99 4.79 11.18 11.19
CA GLU A 99 3.86 11.98 10.38
C GLU A 99 2.46 11.35 10.37
N ALA A 100 2.34 10.03 10.19
CA ALA A 100 1.04 9.34 10.22
C ALA A 100 0.33 9.55 11.57
N HIS A 101 1.06 9.45 12.68
CA HIS A 101 0.54 9.73 14.01
C HIS A 101 0.07 11.18 14.17
N ALA A 102 0.80 12.16 13.63
CA ALA A 102 0.37 13.55 13.66
C ALA A 102 -0.96 13.78 12.92
N ILE A 103 -1.19 13.07 11.81
CA ILE A 103 -2.47 13.13 11.08
C ILE A 103 -3.60 12.51 11.91
N ILE A 104 -3.38 11.32 12.49
CA ILE A 104 -4.36 10.60 13.33
C ILE A 104 -4.73 11.43 14.56
N ASP A 105 -3.75 12.09 15.16
CA ASP A 105 -3.95 12.96 16.32
C ASP A 105 -4.89 14.14 15.99
N GLY A 106 -4.89 14.62 14.76
CA GLY A 106 -5.81 15.65 14.27
C GLY A 106 -7.28 15.19 14.16
N TRP A 107 -7.59 13.90 14.30
CA TRP A 107 -8.96 13.39 14.26
C TRP A 107 -9.61 13.22 15.63
N LYS A 108 -8.83 13.34 16.71
CA LYS A 108 -9.27 13.06 18.10
C LYS A 108 -10.47 13.89 18.57
N ASP A 109 -10.69 15.06 17.97
CA ASP A 109 -11.75 15.98 18.35
C ASP A 109 -13.09 15.76 17.61
N ARG A 110 -13.21 14.70 16.81
CA ARG A 110 -14.45 14.34 16.11
C ARG A 110 -14.73 12.83 16.14
N GLU A 111 -15.95 12.48 15.76
CA GLU A 111 -16.31 11.09 15.50
C GLU A 111 -15.50 10.55 14.29
N LEU A 112 -14.91 9.37 14.48
CA LEU A 112 -14.13 8.68 13.46
C LEU A 112 -15.06 8.00 12.46
N THR A 113 -14.64 7.97 11.19
CA THR A 113 -15.30 7.14 10.18
C THR A 113 -14.90 5.68 10.36
N ARG A 114 -15.54 4.75 9.63
CA ARG A 114 -15.15 3.33 9.68
C ARG A 114 -13.73 3.11 9.13
N GLU A 115 -13.32 3.98 8.25
CA GLU A 115 -12.08 3.96 7.50
C GLU A 115 -10.87 4.56 8.26
N GLU A 116 -11.12 5.23 9.39
CA GLU A 116 -10.20 5.92 10.30
C GLU A 116 -10.10 5.22 11.66
#